data_AF-A0A2V9PRW2-F1
#
_entry.id   AF-A0A2V9PRW2-F1
#
_cell.length_a   1.000
_cell.length_b   1.000
_cell.length_c   1.000
_cell.angle_alpha   90.00
_cell.angle_beta   90.00
_cell.angle_gamma   90.00
#
_symmetry.space_group_name_H-M   'P 1'
#
loop_
_entity.id
_entity.type
_entity.pdbx_description
1 polymer ?
#
loop_
_entity_poly.entity_id
_entity_poly.type
_entity_poly.pdbx_seq_one_letter_code
_entity_poly.pdbx_strand_id
1 'polypeptide(L)'
;MPIYKISLVREGRVACYEQQIRSSANASAILQTYLADVDREHFVVLLLYQNNRVLGVHTVSVGSLTSSIVHPRETFKAAILANAAAIICGHNHPSGDCQPSKEDRAITQRLKEGGALLGINLLDHVIVGAMVRTKIRRR
;
A
#
# COMPACT_ATOMS: atom_id res chain seq x y z
N MET A 1 -20.21 10.53 -28.21
CA MET A 1 -19.99 9.36 -27.34
C MET A 1 -18.49 9.24 -27.08
N PRO A 2 -18.06 9.13 -25.81
CA PRO A 2 -16.64 9.14 -25.47
C PRO A 2 -15.93 7.80 -25.74
N ILE A 3 -14.62 7.91 -25.93
CA ILE A 3 -13.66 6.82 -26.11
C ILE A 3 -12.76 6.78 -24.87
N TYR A 4 -12.55 5.61 -24.30
CA TYR A 4 -11.73 5.40 -23.10
C TYR A 4 -10.43 4.70 -23.47
N LYS A 5 -9.31 5.16 -22.90
CA LYS A 5 -8.04 4.42 -22.87
C LYS A 5 -7.68 4.16 -21.41
N ILE A 6 -7.60 2.88 -21.03
CA ILE A 6 -7.15 2.47 -19.71
C ILE A 6 -5.76 1.86 -19.87
N SER A 7 -4.81 2.34 -19.09
CA SER A 7 -3.43 1.83 -19.11
C SER A 7 -2.78 1.98 -17.75
N LEU A 8 -2.03 0.96 -17.35
CA LEU A 8 -1.12 1.05 -16.21
C LEU A 8 0.23 1.58 -16.71
N VAL A 9 0.71 2.66 -16.11
CA VAL A 9 2.00 3.27 -16.45
C VAL A 9 2.97 3.04 -15.31
N ARG A 10 4.19 2.59 -15.63
CA ARG A 10 5.27 2.44 -14.65
C ARG A 10 6.04 3.75 -14.56
N GLU A 11 5.90 4.45 -13.44
CA GLU A 11 6.55 5.76 -13.20
C GLU A 11 7.99 5.64 -12.68
N GLY A 12 8.36 4.49 -12.09
CA GLY A 12 9.69 4.31 -11.53
C GLY A 12 9.93 2.90 -11.00
N ARG A 13 11.01 2.78 -10.21
CA ARG A 13 11.38 1.55 -9.48
C ARG A 13 11.82 1.92 -8.07
N VAL A 14 11.38 1.13 -7.12
CA VAL A 14 11.87 1.16 -5.74
C VAL A 14 12.85 0.01 -5.60
N ALA A 15 14.00 0.25 -4.97
CA ALA A 15 14.95 -0.82 -4.65
C ALA A 15 14.27 -1.80 -3.68
N CYS A 16 14.06 -3.03 -4.14
CA CYS A 16 13.38 -4.07 -3.39
C CYS A 16 14.29 -5.29 -3.32
N TYR A 17 14.92 -5.49 -2.17
CA TYR A 17 15.84 -6.60 -1.94
C TYR A 17 15.12 -7.96 -1.87
N GLU A 18 13.83 -7.97 -1.49
CA GLU A 18 13.01 -9.16 -1.38
C GLU A 18 11.85 -9.14 -2.37
N GLN A 19 11.99 -9.89 -3.46
CA GLN A 19 10.98 -9.98 -4.51
C GLN A 19 9.74 -10.80 -4.10
N GLN A 20 9.79 -11.50 -2.96
CA GLN A 20 8.74 -12.41 -2.50
C GLN A 20 8.41 -12.15 -1.03
N ILE A 21 7.13 -11.92 -0.72
CA ILE A 21 6.66 -11.68 0.64
C ILE A 21 6.36 -13.02 1.32
N ARG A 22 7.10 -13.34 2.38
CA ARG A 22 6.90 -14.55 3.21
C ARG A 22 6.41 -14.22 4.62
N SER A 23 6.51 -12.96 5.02
CA SER A 23 6.13 -12.46 6.33
C SER A 23 5.72 -11.00 6.27
N SER A 24 4.97 -10.54 7.28
CA SER A 24 4.63 -9.12 7.45
C SER A 24 5.88 -8.24 7.58
N ALA A 25 7.00 -8.77 8.08
CA ALA A 25 8.27 -8.05 8.15
C ALA A 25 8.82 -7.71 6.75
N ASN A 26 8.72 -8.64 5.79
CA ASN A 26 9.14 -8.39 4.41
C ASN A 26 8.31 -7.26 3.78
N ALA A 27 6.99 -7.31 3.96
CA ALA A 27 6.08 -6.27 3.47
C ALA A 27 6.36 -4.92 4.13
N SER A 28 6.56 -4.91 5.45
CA SER A 28 6.88 -3.71 6.21
C SER A 28 8.19 -3.05 5.76
N ALA A 29 9.25 -3.83 5.49
CA ALA A 29 10.52 -3.29 5.02
C ALA A 29 10.39 -2.57 3.65
N ILE A 30 9.61 -3.13 2.74
CA ILE A 30 9.34 -2.52 1.43
C ILE A 30 8.52 -1.24 1.60
N LEU A 31 7.45 -1.30 2.40
CA LEU A 31 6.59 -0.14 2.67
C LEU A 31 7.34 0.98 3.38
N GLN A 32 8.18 0.65 4.36
CA GLN A 32 9.07 1.61 5.02
C GLN A 32 10.01 2.30 4.03
N THR A 33 10.60 1.56 3.10
CA THR A 33 11.47 2.14 2.07
C THR A 33 10.69 3.07 1.14
N TYR A 34 9.49 2.66 0.73
CA TYR A 34 8.64 3.46 -0.16
C TYR A 34 8.09 4.73 0.50
N LEU A 35 7.76 4.65 1.80
CA LEU A 35 7.16 5.72 2.59
C LEU A 35 8.20 6.55 3.39
N ALA A 36 9.50 6.31 3.20
CA ALA A 36 10.54 6.89 4.07
C ALA A 36 10.64 8.42 4.02
N ASP A 37 10.32 9.03 2.88
CA ASP A 37 10.53 10.46 2.60
C ASP A 37 9.24 11.24 2.38
N VAL A 38 8.09 10.64 2.71
CA VAL A 38 6.80 11.34 2.60
C VAL A 38 6.50 12.17 3.84
N ASP A 39 6.14 13.43 3.64
CA ASP A 39 5.77 14.39 4.70
C ASP A 39 4.27 14.37 5.03
N ARG A 40 3.50 13.60 4.26
CA ARG A 40 2.06 13.41 4.41
C ARG A 40 1.74 11.95 4.67
N GLU A 41 0.56 11.73 5.21
CA GLU A 41 -0.03 10.41 5.32
C GLU A 41 -0.32 9.86 3.90
N HIS A 42 0.08 8.63 3.62
CA HIS A 42 -0.12 7.97 2.33
C HIS A 42 -0.78 6.63 2.56
N PHE A 43 -1.82 6.31 1.79
CA PHE A 43 -2.36 4.95 1.71
C PHE A 43 -1.90 4.32 0.41
N VAL A 44 -1.24 3.18 0.52
CA VAL A 44 -0.60 2.49 -0.60
C VAL A 44 -1.04 1.02 -0.64
N VAL A 45 -0.93 0.43 -1.81
CA VAL A 45 -1.10 -1.01 -2.01
C VAL A 45 0.12 -1.62 -2.67
N LEU A 46 0.63 -2.67 -2.04
CA LEU A 46 1.55 -3.61 -2.66
C LEU A 46 0.73 -4.60 -3.49
N LEU A 47 1.07 -4.67 -4.77
CA LEU A 47 0.43 -5.55 -5.74
C LEU A 47 1.22 -6.85 -5.79
N LEU A 48 0.56 -7.97 -5.55
CA LEU A 48 1.21 -9.29 -5.47
C LEU A 48 0.73 -10.18 -6.60
N TYR A 49 1.67 -10.91 -7.21
CA TYR A 49 1.40 -12.01 -8.10
C TYR A 49 1.19 -13.31 -7.31
N GLN A 50 0.98 -14.41 -8.04
CA GLN A 50 1.01 -15.76 -7.47
C GLN A 50 2.31 -15.99 -6.67
N ASN A 51 2.21 -16.78 -5.59
CA ASN A 51 3.29 -17.06 -4.65
C ASN A 51 3.85 -15.81 -3.93
N ASN A 52 3.02 -14.77 -3.77
CA ASN A 52 3.34 -13.52 -3.07
C ASN A 52 4.55 -12.75 -3.65
N ARG A 53 4.78 -12.87 -4.96
CA ARG A 53 5.83 -12.10 -5.65
C ARG A 53 5.36 -10.65 -5.84
N VAL A 54 6.21 -9.67 -5.56
CA VAL A 54 5.87 -8.25 -5.71
C VAL A 54 5.82 -7.86 -7.20
N LEU A 55 4.67 -7.34 -7.65
CA LEU A 55 4.49 -6.74 -8.98
C LEU A 55 4.84 -5.26 -8.99
N GLY A 56 4.52 -4.57 -7.91
CA GLY A 56 4.73 -3.14 -7.75
C GLY A 56 4.01 -2.58 -6.52
N VAL A 57 4.08 -1.27 -6.40
CA VAL A 57 3.39 -0.50 -5.36
C VAL A 57 2.61 0.63 -6.04
N HIS A 58 1.43 0.94 -5.52
CA HIS A 58 0.61 2.04 -5.99
C HIS A 58 0.10 2.86 -4.81
N THR A 59 0.24 4.18 -4.90
CA THR A 59 -0.36 5.11 -3.94
C THR A 59 -1.81 5.37 -4.33
N VAL A 60 -2.73 4.98 -3.45
CA VAL A 60 -4.18 5.16 -3.63
C VAL A 60 -4.61 6.55 -3.14
N SER A 61 -4.02 7.02 -2.04
CA SER A 61 -4.36 8.28 -1.39
C SER A 61 -3.14 8.98 -0.80
N VAL A 62 -3.17 10.31 -0.79
CA VAL A 62 -2.19 11.20 -0.13
C VAL A 62 -2.95 12.24 0.69
N GLY A 63 -2.56 12.44 1.95
CA GLY A 63 -3.26 13.26 2.94
C GLY A 63 -4.09 12.40 3.91
N SER A 64 -5.02 13.01 4.64
CA SER A 64 -5.76 12.34 5.73
C SER A 64 -6.41 11.02 5.30
N LEU A 65 -6.16 9.95 6.06
CA LEU A 65 -6.87 8.66 5.96
C LEU A 65 -8.33 8.78 6.43
N THR A 66 -9.16 9.43 5.63
CA THR A 66 -10.61 9.39 5.84
C THR A 66 -11.21 8.28 5.00
N SER A 67 -12.26 7.63 5.51
CA SER A 67 -12.92 6.53 4.81
C SER A 67 -13.53 6.92 3.45
N SER A 68 -13.67 8.22 3.20
CA SER A 68 -14.12 8.80 1.93
C SER A 68 -13.07 8.73 0.82
N ILE A 69 -11.78 8.65 1.17
CA ILE A 69 -10.68 8.69 0.20
C ILE A 69 -10.16 7.27 -0.13
N VAL A 70 -10.19 6.34 0.84
CA VAL A 70 -9.78 4.94 0.63
C VAL A 70 -11.00 4.05 0.36
N HIS A 71 -11.48 4.08 -0.87
CA HIS A 71 -12.62 3.26 -1.32
C HIS A 71 -12.16 2.01 -2.09
N PRO A 72 -12.77 0.82 -1.89
CA PRO A 72 -12.39 -0.41 -2.60
C PRO A 72 -12.22 -0.25 -4.12
N ARG A 73 -13.15 0.45 -4.78
CA ARG A 73 -13.07 0.77 -6.22
C ARG A 73 -11.74 1.39 -6.67
N GLU A 74 -11.15 2.30 -5.88
CA GLU A 74 -9.89 2.96 -6.22
C GLU A 74 -8.71 2.05 -5.86
N THR A 75 -8.77 1.43 -4.68
CA THR A 75 -7.75 0.49 -4.20
C THR A 75 -7.54 -0.69 -5.15
N PHE A 76 -8.63 -1.30 -5.63
CA PHE A 76 -8.56 -2.47 -6.50
C PHE A 76 -8.35 -2.13 -7.98
N LYS A 77 -8.51 -0.86 -8.40
CA LYS A 77 -8.29 -0.44 -9.79
C LYS A 77 -6.88 -0.79 -10.27
N ALA A 78 -5.86 -0.42 -9.49
CA ALA A 78 -4.47 -0.75 -9.82
C ALA A 78 -4.21 -2.27 -9.77
N ALA A 79 -4.82 -2.97 -8.80
CA ALA A 79 -4.69 -4.42 -8.67
C ALA A 79 -5.24 -5.17 -9.89
N ILE A 80 -6.42 -4.76 -10.37
CA ILE A 80 -7.05 -5.30 -11.57
C ILE A 80 -6.18 -5.03 -12.79
N LEU A 81 -5.73 -3.80 -12.99
CA LEU A 81 -4.90 -3.45 -14.15
C LEU A 81 -3.51 -4.10 -14.15
N ALA A 82 -2.98 -4.43 -12.96
CA ALA A 82 -1.71 -5.13 -12.81
C ALA A 82 -1.83 -6.65 -12.85
N ASN A 83 -3.05 -7.21 -12.96
CA ASN A 83 -3.33 -8.64 -12.80
C ASN A 83 -2.79 -9.20 -11.46
N ALA A 84 -2.99 -8.46 -10.38
CA ALA A 84 -2.59 -8.89 -9.05
C ALA A 84 -3.48 -10.04 -8.57
N ALA A 85 -2.87 -11.07 -8.00
CA ALA A 85 -3.56 -12.18 -7.34
C ALA A 85 -3.99 -11.81 -5.91
N ALA A 86 -3.27 -10.87 -5.28
CA ALA A 86 -3.55 -10.41 -3.93
C ALA A 86 -2.95 -9.01 -3.71
N ILE A 87 -3.36 -8.36 -2.62
CA ILE A 87 -2.80 -7.07 -2.19
C ILE A 87 -2.38 -7.10 -0.72
N ILE A 88 -1.42 -6.24 -0.38
CA ILE A 88 -1.15 -5.82 0.99
C ILE A 88 -1.35 -4.30 1.04
N CYS A 89 -2.12 -3.81 2.00
CA CYS A 89 -2.28 -2.39 2.23
C CYS A 89 -1.18 -1.87 3.16
N GLY A 90 -0.76 -0.64 2.95
CA GLY A 90 0.16 0.05 3.83
C GLY A 90 -0.23 1.50 4.01
N HIS A 91 -0.03 2.05 5.21
CA HIS A 91 -0.03 3.49 5.39
C HIS A 91 0.97 3.92 6.46
N ASN A 92 1.45 5.15 6.37
CA ASN A 92 2.31 5.75 7.38
C ASN A 92 1.50 6.68 8.28
N HIS A 93 1.78 6.70 9.58
CA HIS A 93 1.33 7.79 10.46
C HIS A 93 2.49 8.79 10.66
N PRO A 94 2.38 10.05 10.21
CA PRO A 94 3.42 11.06 10.43
C PRO A 94 3.72 11.32 11.92
N SER A 95 2.74 11.06 12.79
CA SER A 95 2.90 11.14 14.25
C SER A 95 3.85 10.07 14.82
N GLY A 96 4.08 8.99 14.09
CA GLY A 96 4.91 7.86 14.53
C GLY A 96 4.18 6.79 15.35
N ASP A 97 2.91 6.97 15.69
CA ASP A 97 2.12 5.94 16.37
C ASP A 97 1.68 4.86 15.38
N CYS A 98 1.99 3.59 15.65
CA CYS A 98 1.60 2.46 14.80
C CYS A 98 0.27 1.81 15.23
N GLN A 99 -0.44 2.35 16.22
CA GLN A 99 -1.73 1.79 16.61
C GLN A 99 -2.81 2.07 15.55
N PRO A 100 -3.57 1.04 15.13
CA PRO A 100 -4.66 1.23 14.18
C PRO A 100 -5.82 1.99 14.83
N SER A 101 -6.26 3.05 14.16
CA SER A 101 -7.48 3.80 14.47
C SER A 101 -8.74 2.96 14.22
N LYS A 102 -9.91 3.49 14.58
CA LYS A 102 -11.20 2.84 14.25
C LYS A 102 -11.43 2.86 12.74
N GLU A 103 -11.00 3.94 12.10
CA GLU A 103 -11.08 4.20 10.67
C GLU A 103 -10.22 3.19 9.91
N ASP A 104 -9.00 2.89 10.37
CA ASP A 104 -8.13 1.89 9.76
C ASP A 104 -8.75 0.51 9.77
N ARG A 105 -9.35 0.11 10.91
CA ARG A 105 -10.05 -1.17 11.03
C ARG A 105 -11.26 -1.24 10.09
N ALA A 106 -12.02 -0.16 9.97
CA ALA A 106 -13.17 -0.10 9.08
C ALA A 106 -12.74 -0.18 7.60
N ILE A 107 -11.68 0.52 7.21
CA ILE A 107 -11.09 0.45 5.87
C ILE A 107 -10.61 -0.98 5.59
N THR A 108 -9.85 -1.57 6.51
CA THR A 108 -9.35 -2.96 6.41
C THR A 108 -10.48 -3.93 6.14
N GLN A 109 -11.57 -3.83 6.91
CA GLN A 109 -12.71 -4.74 6.78
C GLN A 109 -13.40 -4.60 5.43
N ARG A 110 -13.66 -3.36 4.97
CA ARG A 110 -14.26 -3.10 3.65
C ARG A 110 -13.39 -3.61 2.50
N LEU A 111 -12.08 -3.43 2.60
CA LEU A 111 -11.13 -3.90 1.60
C LEU A 111 -11.04 -5.43 1.60
N LYS A 112 -11.10 -6.06 2.77
CA LYS A 112 -11.14 -7.53 2.89
C LYS A 112 -12.38 -8.11 2.23
N GLU A 113 -13.56 -7.54 2.49
CA GLU A 113 -14.82 -7.95 1.87
C GLU A 113 -14.82 -7.73 0.35
N GLY A 114 -14.39 -6.55 -0.10
CA GLY A 114 -14.28 -6.24 -1.53
C GLY A 114 -13.27 -7.12 -2.25
N GLY A 115 -12.13 -7.41 -1.61
CA GLY A 115 -11.11 -8.29 -2.15
C GLY A 115 -11.58 -9.73 -2.31
N ALA A 116 -12.31 -10.24 -1.30
CA ALA A 116 -12.94 -11.56 -1.37
C ALA A 116 -13.95 -11.65 -2.52
N LEU A 117 -14.77 -10.60 -2.73
CA LEU A 117 -15.72 -10.53 -3.83
C LEU A 117 -15.04 -10.51 -5.21
N LEU A 118 -13.92 -9.79 -5.34
CA LEU A 118 -13.19 -9.65 -6.60
C LEU A 118 -12.22 -10.81 -6.89
N GLY A 119 -11.98 -11.71 -5.92
CA GLY A 119 -10.94 -12.73 -6.01
C GLY A 119 -9.51 -12.17 -5.89
N ILE A 120 -9.34 -10.98 -5.31
CA ILE A 120 -8.05 -10.33 -5.03
C ILE A 120 -7.96 -10.10 -3.53
N ASN A 121 -7.46 -11.08 -2.79
CA ASN A 121 -7.51 -11.05 -1.33
C ASN A 121 -6.57 -9.98 -0.74
N LEU A 122 -7.05 -9.30 0.30
CA LEU A 122 -6.21 -8.51 1.20
C LEU A 122 -5.50 -9.45 2.18
N LEU A 123 -4.18 -9.60 2.04
CA LEU A 123 -3.39 -10.51 2.89
C LEU A 123 -2.99 -9.88 4.21
N ASP A 124 -2.68 -8.59 4.20
CA ASP A 124 -2.22 -7.87 5.38
C ASP A 124 -2.49 -6.36 5.24
N HIS A 125 -2.50 -5.66 6.38
CA HIS A 125 -2.55 -4.20 6.44
C HIS A 125 -1.49 -3.69 7.41
N VAL A 126 -0.43 -3.10 6.86
CA VAL A 126 0.76 -2.70 7.61
C VAL A 126 0.75 -1.21 7.88
N ILE A 127 0.81 -0.84 9.16
CA ILE A 127 0.98 0.55 9.59
C ILE A 127 2.46 0.81 9.82
N VAL A 128 2.99 1.83 9.16
CA VAL A 128 4.40 2.21 9.22
C VAL A 128 4.57 3.46 10.08
N GLY A 129 5.26 3.34 11.19
CA GLY A 129 5.66 4.48 12.02
C GLY A 129 6.88 5.21 11.44
N ALA A 130 7.05 6.48 11.81
CA ALA A 130 8.24 7.25 11.48
C ALA A 130 9.50 6.55 12.05
N MET A 131 10.43 6.15 11.18
CA MET A 131 11.77 5.76 11.63
C MET A 131 12.45 6.96 12.30
N VAL A 132 13.00 6.77 13.50
CA VAL A 132 13.91 7.72 14.11
C VAL A 132 15.16 7.81 13.21
N ARG A 133 15.20 8.81 12.33
CA ARG A 133 16.42 9.15 11.59
C ARG A 133 17.38 9.81 12.56
N THR A 134 18.30 9.04 13.15
CA THR A 134 19.48 9.62 13.78
C THR A 134 20.27 10.33 12.69
N LYS A 135 20.12 11.65 12.57
CA LYS A 135 20.98 12.47 11.71
C LYS A 135 22.41 12.35 12.25
N ILE A 136 23.19 11.40 11.74
CA ILE A 136 24.65 11.46 11.89
C ILE A 136 25.08 12.71 11.12
N ARG A 137 25.31 13.78 11.87
CA ARG A 137 25.83 15.05 11.39
C ARG A 137 27.25 14.77 10.90
N ARG A 138 27.42 14.45 9.61
CA ARG A 138 28.74 14.43 8.99
C ARG A 138 29.30 15.85 9.03
N ARG A 139 30.35 16.04 9.82
CA ARG A 139 31.27 17.16 9.72
C ARG A 139 32.13 16.98 8.48
#